data_AF-A0A832WSE0-F1
#
_entry.id   AF-A0A832WSE0-F1
#
_cell.length_a   1.000
_cell.length_b   1.000
_cell.length_c   1.000
_cell.angle_alpha   90.00
_cell.angle_beta   90.00
_cell.angle_gamma   90.00
#
_symmetry.space_group_name_H-M   'P 1'
#
loop_
_entity.id
_entity.type
_entity.pdbx_description
1 polymer ?
#
loop_
_entity_poly.entity_id
_entity_poly.type
_entity_poly.pdbx_seq_one_letter_code
_entity_poly.pdbx_strand_id
1 'polypeptide(L)'
;MELRCPYCGSRSCVNESALSLFLRASERAARYVVKGRDDVDEDPNFRPSFGEVGICKETSKRIWVCPYCHSLIPELEPDGMTARCPECGREANVAPSRRKIVC
;
A
#
# COMPACT_ATOMS: atom_id res chain seq x y z
N MET A 1 -16.21 4.58 -1.93
CA MET A 1 -15.46 5.00 -0.73
C MET A 1 -14.87 6.36 -1.01
N GLU A 2 -15.15 7.36 -0.17
CA GLU A 2 -14.47 8.65 -0.26
C GLU A 2 -13.08 8.51 0.36
N LEU A 3 -12.05 8.57 -0.47
CA LEU A 3 -10.67 8.45 -0.03
C LEU A 3 -10.19 9.81 0.48
N ARG A 4 -10.09 9.91 1.80
CA ARG A 4 -9.67 11.12 2.51
C ARG A 4 -8.25 10.94 3.04
N CYS A 5 -7.48 12.02 3.07
CA CYS A 5 -6.17 12.03 3.69
C CYS A 5 -6.29 11.54 5.14
N PRO A 6 -5.53 10.51 5.56
CA PRO A 6 -5.60 10.01 6.93
C PRO A 6 -5.03 10.99 7.97
N TYR A 7 -4.35 12.05 7.51
CA TYR A 7 -3.78 13.07 8.39
C TYR A 7 -4.70 14.26 8.63
N CYS A 8 -5.25 14.85 7.56
CA CYS A 8 -6.03 16.10 7.63
C CYS A 8 -7.47 15.96 7.14
N GLY A 9 -7.90 14.76 6.74
CA GLY A 9 -9.26 14.51 6.22
C GLY A 9 -9.54 15.12 4.84
N SER A 10 -8.63 15.91 4.27
CA SER A 10 -8.80 16.53 2.96
C SER A 10 -8.71 15.52 1.81
N ARG A 11 -9.54 15.70 0.77
CA ARG A 11 -9.49 14.89 -0.46
C ARG A 11 -8.33 15.29 -1.38
N SER A 12 -7.81 16.51 -1.27
CA SER A 12 -6.81 17.04 -2.21
C SER A 12 -5.39 16.49 -2.04
N CYS A 13 -5.15 15.71 -0.98
CA CYS A 13 -3.82 15.15 -0.71
C CYS A 13 -3.61 13.78 -1.37
N VAL A 14 -4.70 13.10 -1.75
CA VAL A 14 -4.65 11.80 -2.40
C VAL A 14 -4.71 12.02 -3.91
N ASN A 15 -3.73 11.48 -4.63
CA ASN A 15 -3.75 11.49 -6.08
C ASN A 15 -4.63 10.34 -6.58
N GLU A 16 -5.86 10.65 -6.95
CA GLU A 16 -6.86 9.65 -7.40
C GLU A 16 -6.37 8.86 -8.63
N SER A 17 -5.61 9.49 -9.53
CA SER A 17 -5.02 8.81 -10.69
C SER A 17 -3.96 7.79 -10.27
N ALA A 18 -3.07 8.17 -9.34
CA ALA A 18 -2.05 7.28 -8.82
C ALA A 18 -2.67 6.09 -8.07
N LEU A 19 -3.70 6.35 -7.27
CA LEU A 19 -4.45 5.31 -6.57
C LEU A 19 -5.15 4.36 -7.55
N SER A 20 -5.86 4.88 -8.55
CA SER A 20 -6.55 4.07 -9.56
C SER A 20 -5.56 3.19 -10.34
N LEU A 21 -4.40 3.75 -10.70
CA LEU A 21 -3.33 3.01 -11.36
C LEU A 21 -2.78 1.90 -10.46
N PHE A 22 -2.51 2.22 -9.20
CA PHE A 22 -2.03 1.25 -8.22
C PHE A 22 -3.02 0.10 -8.03
N LEU A 23 -4.31 0.38 -7.80
CA LEU A 23 -5.33 -0.64 -7.59
C LEU A 23 -5.45 -1.58 -8.81
N ARG A 24 -5.44 -1.01 -10.02
CA ARG A 24 -5.44 -1.80 -11.26
C ARG A 24 -4.18 -2.65 -11.42
N ALA A 25 -3.02 -2.13 -11.02
CA ALA A 25 -1.75 -2.85 -11.06
C ALA A 25 -1.73 -3.99 -10.02
N SER A 26 -2.17 -3.74 -8.79
CA SER A 26 -2.30 -4.74 -7.72
C SER A 26 -3.29 -5.84 -8.10
N GLU A 27 -4.43 -5.49 -8.69
CA GLU A 27 -5.41 -6.46 -9.17
C GLU A 27 -4.85 -7.31 -10.33
N ARG A 28 -4.15 -6.69 -11.28
CA ARG A 28 -3.47 -7.44 -12.36
C ARG A 28 -2.36 -8.33 -11.83
N ALA A 29 -1.54 -7.83 -10.90
CA ALA A 29 -0.46 -8.60 -10.30
C ALA A 29 -1.02 -9.80 -9.55
N ALA A 30 -2.09 -9.60 -8.76
CA ALA A 30 -2.84 -10.70 -8.17
C ALA A 30 -3.28 -11.68 -9.26
N ARG A 31 -4.05 -11.27 -10.27
CA ARG A 31 -4.53 -12.13 -11.38
C ARG A 31 -3.43 -12.90 -12.12
N TYR A 32 -2.25 -12.30 -12.31
CA TYR A 32 -1.11 -12.97 -12.95
C TYR A 32 -0.49 -14.05 -12.04
N VAL A 33 -0.49 -13.83 -10.73
CA VAL A 33 -0.11 -14.84 -9.74
C VAL A 33 -1.21 -15.91 -9.61
N VAL A 34 -2.49 -15.56 -9.79
CA VAL A 34 -3.66 -16.46 -9.76
C VAL A 34 -3.82 -17.31 -11.04
N LYS A 35 -3.10 -17.04 -12.14
CA LYS A 35 -3.16 -17.88 -13.35
C LYS A 35 -2.52 -19.26 -13.06
N GLY A 36 -3.28 -20.12 -12.38
CA GLY A 36 -2.94 -21.50 -12.02
C GLY A 36 -3.20 -21.90 -10.56
N ARG A 37 -3.67 -21.01 -9.66
CA ARG A 37 -3.84 -21.32 -8.22
C ARG A 37 -5.05 -20.59 -7.62
N ASP A 38 -5.93 -21.34 -6.96
CA ASP A 38 -7.12 -20.85 -6.25
C ASP A 38 -6.78 -20.24 -4.86
N ASP A 39 -5.52 -20.34 -4.44
CA ASP A 39 -5.01 -20.15 -3.08
C ASP A 39 -3.97 -19.01 -2.97
N VAL A 40 -4.27 -17.87 -3.59
CA VAL A 40 -3.39 -16.68 -3.72
C VAL A 40 -2.94 -16.10 -2.37
N ASP A 41 -3.70 -16.32 -1.31
CA ASP A 41 -3.34 -15.91 0.05
C ASP A 41 -2.22 -16.78 0.66
N GLU A 42 -1.83 -17.89 0.01
CA GLU A 42 -0.92 -18.91 0.54
C GLU A 42 0.45 -19.01 -0.16
N ASP A 43 0.76 -18.21 -1.20
CA ASP A 43 2.12 -18.23 -1.78
C ASP A 43 3.08 -17.35 -0.93
N PRO A 44 3.98 -17.96 -0.12
CA PRO A 44 4.86 -17.20 0.77
C PRO A 44 5.88 -16.34 0.02
N ASN A 45 6.05 -16.54 -1.29
CA ASN A 45 7.00 -15.80 -2.11
C ASN A 45 6.40 -14.54 -2.75
N PHE A 46 5.07 -14.41 -2.80
CA PHE A 46 4.41 -13.24 -3.39
C PHE A 46 3.75 -12.38 -2.32
N ARG A 47 4.44 -11.28 -1.96
CA ARG A 47 3.85 -10.21 -1.15
C ARG A 47 3.70 -8.95 -2.00
N PRO A 48 2.48 -8.48 -2.31
CA PRO A 48 2.30 -7.18 -2.94
C PRO A 48 2.88 -6.07 -2.05
N SER A 49 3.29 -4.98 -2.68
CA SER A 49 3.87 -3.83 -1.98
C SER A 49 2.79 -2.79 -1.63
N PHE A 50 3.00 -2.04 -0.55
CA PHE A 50 2.25 -0.81 -0.31
C PHE A 50 2.53 0.21 -1.41
N GLY A 51 1.48 0.87 -1.88
CA GLY A 51 1.56 1.95 -2.86
C GLY A 51 1.65 3.31 -2.19
N GLU A 52 2.52 4.19 -2.67
CA GLU A 52 2.47 5.61 -2.32
C GLU A 52 1.46 6.30 -3.24
N VAL A 53 0.44 6.95 -2.67
CA VAL A 53 -0.67 7.55 -3.43
C VAL A 53 -0.82 9.04 -3.20
N GLY A 54 0.08 9.65 -2.44
CA GLY A 54 0.10 11.08 -2.23
C GLY A 54 0.94 11.51 -1.04
N ILE A 55 0.91 12.81 -0.78
CA ILE A 55 1.57 13.45 0.36
C ILE A 55 0.55 14.42 0.98
N CYS A 56 0.39 14.36 2.29
CA CYS A 56 -0.40 15.31 3.03
C CYS A 56 0.24 16.71 2.95
N LYS A 57 -0.54 17.70 2.52
CA LYS A 57 -0.04 19.09 2.37
C LYS A 57 0.24 19.78 3.71
N GLU A 58 -0.38 19.32 4.81
CA GLU A 58 -0.20 19.91 6.14
C GLU A 58 1.00 19.32 6.87
N THR A 59 1.11 17.99 6.86
CA THR A 59 2.16 17.29 7.61
C THR A 59 3.39 16.97 6.76
N SER A 60 3.31 17.17 5.44
CA SER A 60 4.29 16.69 4.45
C SER A 60 4.56 15.19 4.52
N LYS A 61 3.70 14.43 5.20
CA LYS A 61 3.83 12.96 5.32
C LYS A 61 3.18 12.25 4.14
N ARG A 62 3.82 11.20 3.66
CA ARG A 62 3.33 10.36 2.55
C ARG A 62 2.10 9.55 2.98
N ILE A 63 1.22 9.31 2.03
CA ILE A 63 -0.01 8.53 2.21
C ILE A 63 0.16 7.21 1.46
N TRP A 64 -0.07 6.11 2.16
CA TRP A 64 0.08 4.76 1.62
C TRP A 64 -1.28 4.14 1.37
N VAL A 65 -1.33 3.17 0.47
CA VAL A 65 -2.50 2.32 0.26
C VAL A 65 -2.12 0.87 0.47
N CYS A 66 -2.97 0.16 1.22
CA CYS A 66 -2.84 -1.29 1.38
C CYS A 66 -3.26 -2.01 0.09
N PRO A 67 -2.45 -2.93 -0.46
CA PRO A 67 -2.82 -3.69 -1.65
C PRO A 67 -3.96 -4.72 -1.41
N TYR A 68 -4.30 -5.02 -0.15
CA TYR A 68 -5.33 -6.01 0.18
C TYR A 68 -6.69 -5.38 0.51
N CYS A 69 -6.72 -4.47 1.50
CA CYS A 69 -7.96 -3.83 1.95
C CYS A 69 -8.20 -2.45 1.32
N HIS A 70 -7.27 -1.98 0.48
CA HIS A 70 -7.35 -0.67 -0.22
C HIS A 70 -7.50 0.54 0.71
N SER A 71 -7.22 0.36 2.01
CA SER A 71 -7.31 1.43 3.00
C SER A 71 -6.09 2.34 2.92
N LEU A 72 -6.31 3.63 3.17
CA LEU A 72 -5.24 4.62 3.21
C LEU A 72 -4.58 4.62 4.59
N ILE A 73 -3.26 4.47 4.60
CA ILE A 73 -2.49 4.36 5.83
C ILE A 73 -1.59 5.60 5.95
N PRO A 74 -1.64 6.32 7.07
CA PRO A 74 -0.78 7.46 7.30
C PRO A 74 0.69 7.01 7.41
N GLU A 75 0.98 6.05 8.28
CA GLU A 75 2.34 5.65 8.60
C GLU A 75 2.49 4.14 8.46
N LEU A 76 3.52 3.72 7.74
CA LEU A 76 3.97 2.33 7.74
C LEU A 76 5.12 2.25 8.72
N GLU A 77 5.01 1.34 9.68
CA GLU A 77 6.12 0.89 10.52
C GLU A 77 6.77 -0.32 9.82
N PRO A 78 7.88 -0.13 9.10
CA PRO A 78 8.55 -1.24 8.42
C PRO A 78 9.30 -2.11 9.43
N ASP A 79 9.10 -3.42 9.32
CA ASP A 79 9.94 -4.45 9.90
C ASP A 79 10.76 -5.11 8.79
N GLY A 80 12.01 -4.68 8.65
CA GLY A 80 12.88 -5.07 7.54
C GLY A 80 12.36 -4.60 6.18
N MET A 81 11.85 -5.53 5.35
CA MET A 81 11.31 -5.25 4.01
C MET A 81 9.79 -5.25 3.93
N THR A 82 9.12 -5.56 5.02
CA THR A 82 7.66 -5.67 5.11
C THR A 82 7.09 -4.69 6.11
N ALA A 83 5.80 -4.39 6.02
CA ALA A 83 5.06 -3.69 7.06
C ALA A 83 3.69 -4.36 7.21
N ARG A 84 3.14 -4.25 8.41
CA ARG A 84 1.80 -4.75 8.71
C ARG A 84 0.77 -3.65 8.51
N CYS A 85 -0.30 -3.94 7.78
CA CYS A 85 -1.41 -3.02 7.66
C CYS A 85 -2.16 -2.93 9.00
N PRO A 86 -2.38 -1.73 9.57
CA PRO A 86 -3.10 -1.59 10.84
C PRO A 86 -4.60 -1.90 10.70
N GLU A 87 -5.17 -1.77 9.50
CA GLU A 87 -6.61 -1.96 9.26
C GLU A 87 -6.98 -3.45 9.08
N CYS A 88 -6.22 -4.19 8.28
CA CYS A 88 -6.52 -5.60 7.98
C CYS A 88 -5.55 -6.60 8.59
N GLY A 89 -4.47 -6.14 9.22
CA GLY A 89 -3.47 -6.99 9.86
C GLY A 89 -2.60 -7.81 8.91
N ARG A 90 -2.74 -7.68 7.58
CA ARG A 90 -1.92 -8.38 6.58
C ARG A 90 -0.58 -7.69 6.36
N GLU A 91 0.45 -8.47 6.06
CA GLU A 91 1.78 -7.97 5.74
C GLU A 91 1.96 -7.76 4.24
N ALA A 92 2.56 -6.63 3.88
CA ALA A 92 2.91 -6.29 2.51
C ALA A 92 4.33 -5.71 2.45
N ASN A 93 4.95 -5.81 1.28
CA ASN A 93 6.29 -5.26 1.08
C ASN A 93 6.26 -3.74 1.15
N VAL A 94 7.30 -3.13 1.71
CA VAL A 94 7.49 -1.69 1.68
C VAL A 94 8.49 -1.36 0.58
N ALA A 95 8.18 -0.35 -0.23
CA ALA A 95 9.08 0.07 -1.30
C ALA A 95 10.49 0.38 -0.75
N PRO A 96 11.56 0.03 -1.49
CA PRO A 96 12.94 0.13 -1.03
C PRO A 96 13.38 1.54 -0.62
N SER A 97 12.68 2.59 -1.07
CA SER A 97 12.87 3.98 -0.67
C SER A 97 12.58 4.26 0.81
N ARG A 98 12.04 3.30 1.56
CA ARG A 98 11.91 3.32 3.03
C ARG A 98 12.86 2.38 3.77
N ARG A 99 13.74 1.67 3.06
CA ARG A 99 14.81 0.92 3.74
C ARG A 99 15.65 1.95 4.50
N LYS A 100 15.64 1.90 5.84
CA LYS A 100 16.78 2.41 6.59
C LYS A 100 17.95 1.56 6.13
N ILE A 101 18.75 2.07 5.19
CA ILE A 101 20.07 1.51 4.95
C ILE A 101 20.83 1.86 6.23
N VAL A 102 20.89 0.90 7.14
CA VAL A 102 21.81 0.98 8.28
C VAL A 102 23.17 0.66 7.67
N CYS A 103 23.94 1.70 7.35
CA CYS A 103 25.37 1.59 7.08
C CYS A 103 26.11 1.48 8.41
#